data_AF-A0A699UCC5-F1
#
_entry.id   AF-A0A699UCC5-F1
#
_cell.length_a   1.000
_cell.length_b   1.000
_cell.length_c   1.000
_cell.angle_alpha   90.00
_cell.angle_beta   90.00
_cell.angle_gamma   90.00
#
_symmetry.space_group_name_H-M   'P 1'
#
loop_
_entity.id
_entity.type
_entity.pdbx_description
1 polymer ?
#
loop_
_entity_poly.entity_id
_entity_poly.type
_entity_poly.pdbx_seq_one_letter_code
_entity_poly.pdbx_strand_id
1 'polypeptide(L)'
;VRAGAKLDAPAKTRLSAINQQLAGLFTKFSQNVLADEADSVLVLKTDKDLGGLPASLREAAKTTATTRQILQLRAERAKLLGYKTHAHLRLDNTMAKTPEAAMQLMLDMWKPAVARVHEEVADMLALAKKEGAPADFKIEPWDYRYYAEKV
;
A
#
# COMPACT_ATOMS: atom_id res chain seq x y z
N VAL A 1 -27.79 2.80 -8.65
CA VAL A 1 -28.49 2.71 -7.34
C VAL A 1 -27.57 2.04 -6.32
N ARG A 2 -26.63 2.78 -5.71
CA ARG A 2 -25.54 2.20 -4.87
C ARG A 2 -25.58 2.60 -3.38
N ALA A 3 -26.62 3.31 -2.94
CA ALA A 3 -26.77 3.80 -1.56
C ALA A 3 -28.03 3.23 -0.85
N GLY A 4 -28.43 1.99 -1.16
CA GLY A 4 -29.54 1.35 -0.44
C GLY A 4 -30.95 1.88 -0.76
N ALA A 5 -31.15 2.55 -1.91
CA ALA A 5 -32.43 3.19 -2.24
C ALA A 5 -33.63 2.20 -2.33
N LYS A 6 -33.38 0.91 -2.56
CA LYS A 6 -34.40 -0.18 -2.58
C LYS A 6 -34.55 -0.95 -1.26
N LEU A 7 -33.80 -0.59 -0.21
CA LEU A 7 -33.85 -1.28 1.08
C LEU A 7 -35.05 -0.79 1.91
N ASP A 8 -35.66 -1.71 2.64
CA ASP A 8 -36.70 -1.40 3.63
C ASP A 8 -36.11 -0.66 4.85
N ALA A 9 -36.98 -0.05 5.65
CA ALA A 9 -36.58 0.75 6.81
C ALA A 9 -35.60 0.02 7.77
N PRO A 10 -35.82 -1.25 8.16
CA PRO A 10 -34.88 -1.96 9.03
C PRO A 10 -33.53 -2.25 8.36
N ALA A 11 -33.50 -2.59 7.06
CA ALA A 11 -32.23 -2.83 6.38
C ALA A 11 -31.42 -1.55 6.13
N LYS A 12 -32.07 -0.39 5.96
CA LYS A 12 -31.39 0.92 5.89
C LYS A 12 -30.72 1.27 7.22
N THR A 13 -31.40 1.04 8.35
CA THR A 13 -30.83 1.24 9.69
C THR A 13 -29.62 0.33 9.91
N ARG A 14 -29.72 -0.95 9.52
CA ARG A 14 -28.61 -1.89 9.62
C ARG A 14 -27.42 -1.48 8.74
N LEU A 15 -27.67 -1.02 7.52
CA LEU A 15 -26.63 -0.54 6.62
C LEU A 15 -25.90 0.71 7.17
N SER A 16 -26.65 1.65 7.76
CA SER A 16 -26.06 2.83 8.40
C SER A 16 -25.16 2.46 9.59
N ALA A 17 -25.58 1.51 10.42
CA ALA A 17 -24.78 1.00 11.54
C ALA A 17 -23.50 0.29 11.06
N ILE A 18 -23.59 -0.51 9.99
CA ILE A 18 -22.42 -1.17 9.38
C ILE A 18 -21.44 -0.12 8.85
N ASN A 19 -21.92 0.92 8.17
CA ASN A 19 -21.05 1.98 7.64
C ASN A 19 -20.34 2.78 8.75
N GLN A 20 -21.01 3.04 9.88
CA GLN A 20 -20.38 3.65 11.06
C GLN A 20 -19.30 2.75 11.66
N GLN A 21 -19.57 1.45 11.80
CA GLN A 21 -18.59 0.50 12.31
C GLN A 21 -17.38 0.37 11.37
N LEU A 22 -17.62 0.31 10.06
CA LEU A 22 -16.54 0.27 9.07
C LEU A 22 -15.70 1.55 9.10
N ALA A 23 -16.30 2.74 9.21
CA ALA A 23 -15.56 3.98 9.34
C ALA A 23 -14.66 4.01 10.60
N GLY A 24 -15.17 3.50 11.73
CA GLY A 24 -14.39 3.35 12.95
C GLY A 24 -13.25 2.34 12.82
N LEU A 25 -13.51 1.19 12.20
CA LEU A 25 -12.51 0.15 11.96
C LEU A 25 -11.42 0.59 10.98
N PHE A 26 -11.79 1.31 9.91
CA PHE A 26 -10.82 1.90 8.98
C PHE A 26 -9.91 2.91 9.67
N THR A 27 -10.48 3.78 10.52
CA THR A 27 -9.71 4.76 11.28
C THR A 27 -8.73 4.06 12.23
N LYS A 28 -9.19 3.02 12.93
CA LYS A 28 -8.37 2.22 13.85
C LYS A 28 -7.29 1.43 13.11
N PHE A 29 -7.60 0.85 11.97
CA PHE A 29 -6.63 0.16 11.12
C PHE A 29 -5.55 1.13 10.61
N SER A 30 -5.93 2.29 10.08
CA SER A 30 -4.98 3.31 9.66
C SER A 30 -4.10 3.82 10.81
N GLN A 31 -4.66 4.01 12.01
CA GLN A 31 -3.89 4.38 13.20
C GLN A 31 -2.94 3.26 13.63
N ASN A 32 -3.37 2.00 13.59
CA ASN A 32 -2.54 0.86 13.96
C ASN A 32 -1.40 0.62 12.98
N VAL A 33 -1.62 0.77 11.66
CA VAL A 33 -0.55 0.67 10.65
C VAL A 33 0.43 1.82 10.81
N LEU A 34 -0.05 3.05 11.04
CA LEU A 34 0.81 4.20 11.32
C LEU A 34 1.63 4.00 12.61
N ALA A 35 1.02 3.40 13.64
CA ALA A 35 1.68 3.09 14.90
C ALA A 35 2.69 1.94 14.75
N ASP A 36 2.38 0.90 13.99
CA ASP A 36 3.29 -0.22 13.72
C ASP A 36 4.50 0.24 12.88
N GLU A 37 4.28 1.13 11.92
CA GLU A 37 5.35 1.83 11.22
C GLU A 37 6.15 2.76 12.14
N ALA A 38 5.55 3.37 13.17
CA ALA A 38 6.21 4.32 14.07
C ALA A 38 6.95 3.68 15.27
N ASP A 39 6.43 2.57 15.82
CA ASP A 39 6.91 1.96 17.06
C ASP A 39 7.87 0.77 16.83
N SER A 40 7.94 0.22 15.61
CA SER A 40 8.92 -0.81 15.24
C SER A 40 10.28 -0.19 14.88
N VAL A 41 10.83 0.64 15.77
CA VAL A 41 12.15 1.25 15.58
C VAL A 41 13.02 1.00 16.80
N LEU A 42 14.00 0.11 16.66
CA LEU A 42 15.07 -0.01 17.64
C LEU A 42 16.03 1.18 17.45
N VAL A 43 15.89 2.21 18.28
CA VAL A 43 16.78 3.39 18.25
C VAL A 43 18.12 3.03 18.86
N LEU A 44 19.07 2.63 18.02
CA LEU A 44 20.47 2.42 18.39
C LEU A 44 21.15 3.80 18.46
N LYS A 45 21.49 4.25 19.67
CA LYS A 45 21.99 5.63 19.92
C LYS A 45 23.51 5.73 19.86
N THR A 46 24.25 4.62 19.95
CA THR A 46 25.71 4.64 20.00
C THR A 46 26.34 3.63 19.05
N ASP A 47 27.55 3.93 18.54
CA ASP A 47 28.31 3.04 17.66
C ASP A 47 28.63 1.67 18.29
N LYS A 48 28.66 1.59 19.63
CA LYS A 48 28.84 0.33 20.36
C LYS A 48 27.65 -0.62 20.19
N ASP A 49 26.45 -0.08 19.96
CA ASP A 49 25.23 -0.87 19.74
C ASP A 49 25.16 -1.42 18.30
N LEU A 50 26.06 -0.99 17.41
CA LEU A 50 26.17 -1.46 16.03
C LEU A 50 27.16 -2.61 15.85
N GLY A 51 27.87 -3.02 16.92
CA GLY A 51 28.87 -4.09 16.91
C GLY A 51 28.30 -5.41 16.38
N GLY A 52 28.96 -6.02 15.39
CA GLY A 52 28.53 -7.30 14.79
C GLY A 52 27.52 -7.21 13.64
N LEU A 53 26.92 -6.04 13.38
CA LEU A 53 26.02 -5.86 12.23
C LEU A 53 26.81 -5.73 10.91
N PRO A 54 26.44 -6.48 9.85
CA PRO A 54 26.96 -6.29 8.50
C PRO A 54 26.77 -4.85 8.00
N ALA A 55 27.71 -4.36 7.18
CA ALA A 55 27.67 -3.01 6.62
C ALA A 55 26.35 -2.72 5.85
N SER A 56 25.80 -3.72 5.15
CA SER A 56 24.53 -3.60 4.42
C SER A 56 23.35 -3.24 5.32
N LEU A 57 23.27 -3.81 6.52
CA LEU A 57 22.19 -3.51 7.47
C LEU A 57 22.35 -2.12 8.09
N ARG A 58 23.59 -1.69 8.36
CA ARG A 58 23.86 -0.34 8.88
C ARG A 58 23.48 0.74 7.86
N GLU A 59 23.81 0.53 6.59
CA GLU A 59 23.45 1.47 5.53
C GLU A 59 21.93 1.48 5.27
N ALA A 60 21.28 0.31 5.24
CA ALA A 60 19.82 0.23 5.13
C ALA A 60 19.09 0.95 6.29
N ALA A 61 19.59 0.79 7.53
CA ALA A 61 19.05 1.48 8.70
C ALA A 61 19.24 3.01 8.60
N LYS A 62 20.41 3.49 8.16
CA LYS A 62 20.65 4.92 7.91
C LYS A 62 19.73 5.49 6.84
N THR A 63 19.56 4.81 5.71
CA THR A 63 18.64 5.22 4.64
C THR A 63 17.20 5.29 5.15
N THR A 64 16.78 4.32 5.97
CA THR A 64 15.44 4.30 6.58
C THR A 64 15.24 5.47 7.55
N ALA A 65 16.21 5.72 8.44
CA ALA A 65 16.17 6.85 9.37
C ALA A 65 16.11 8.20 8.65
N THR A 66 16.92 8.36 7.59
CA THR A 66 16.96 9.57 6.76
C THR A 66 15.63 9.78 6.03
N THR A 67 15.07 8.71 5.47
CA THR A 67 13.77 8.75 4.78
C THR A 67 12.65 9.18 5.72
N ARG A 68 12.62 8.68 6.97
CA ARG A 68 11.65 9.09 7.99
C ARG A 68 11.75 10.57 8.33
N GLN A 69 12.96 11.07 8.58
CA GLN A 69 13.19 12.49 8.82
C GLN A 69 12.71 13.35 7.64
N ILE A 70 12.99 12.91 6.40
CA ILE A 70 12.50 13.59 5.19
C ILE A 70 10.97 13.60 5.16
N LEU A 71 10.29 12.48 5.47
CA LEU A 71 8.82 12.43 5.48
C LEU A 71 8.21 13.36 6.54
N GLN A 72 8.80 13.41 7.73
CA GLN A 72 8.37 14.31 8.80
C GLN A 72 8.52 15.78 8.38
N LEU A 73 9.71 16.17 7.90
CA LEU A 73 9.97 17.53 7.42
C LEU A 73 9.07 17.91 6.24
N ARG A 74 8.77 16.96 5.34
CA ARG A 74 7.84 17.17 4.22
C ARG A 74 6.41 17.41 4.70
N ALA A 75 5.96 16.71 5.74
CA ALA A 75 4.65 16.89 6.33
C ALA A 75 4.54 18.23 7.10
N GLU A 76 5.55 18.59 7.88
CA GLU A 76 5.65 19.87 8.58
C GLU A 76 5.66 21.05 7.60
N ARG A 77 6.48 20.96 6.55
CA ARG A 77 6.53 21.97 5.48
C ARG A 77 5.17 22.17 4.80
N ALA A 78 4.45 21.08 4.52
CA ALA A 78 3.13 21.17 3.90
C ALA A 78 2.13 21.89 4.81
N LYS A 79 2.10 21.55 6.10
CA LYS A 79 1.23 22.19 7.09
C LYS A 79 1.53 23.69 7.26
N LEU A 80 2.82 24.05 7.34
CA LEU A 80 3.24 25.46 7.44
C LEU A 80 2.80 26.30 6.24
N LEU A 81 2.76 25.69 5.06
CA LEU A 81 2.31 26.34 3.82
C LEU A 81 0.79 26.26 3.63
N GLY A 82 0.03 25.76 4.61
CA GLY A 82 -1.43 25.66 4.56
C GLY A 82 -1.99 24.45 3.81
N TYR A 83 -1.15 23.49 3.41
CA TYR A 83 -1.56 22.29 2.69
C TYR A 83 -1.81 21.10 3.64
N LYS A 84 -2.81 20.27 3.32
CA LYS A 84 -3.19 19.08 4.10
C LYS A 84 -2.09 18.03 4.18
N THR A 85 -1.40 17.77 3.07
CA THR A 85 -0.29 16.82 2.99
C THR A 85 0.77 17.31 2.00
N HIS A 86 1.97 16.73 2.06
CA HIS A 86 3.02 17.02 1.09
C HIS A 86 2.61 16.73 -0.36
N ALA A 87 1.73 15.75 -0.59
CA ALA A 87 1.21 15.44 -1.92
C ALA A 87 0.34 16.59 -2.46
N HIS A 88 -0.47 17.24 -1.61
CA HIS A 88 -1.25 18.41 -2.00
C HIS A 88 -0.34 19.57 -2.40
N LEU A 89 0.69 19.84 -1.61
CA LEU A 89 1.71 20.85 -1.94
C LEU A 89 2.44 20.54 -3.25
N ARG A 90 2.77 19.26 -3.50
CA ARG A 90 3.55 18.87 -4.68
C ARG A 90 2.73 18.90 -5.97
N LEU A 91 1.45 18.57 -5.88
CA LEU A 91 0.58 18.42 -7.05
C LEU A 91 -0.13 19.72 -7.46
N ASP A 92 -0.10 20.77 -6.64
CA ASP A 92 -0.74 22.06 -6.93
C ASP A 92 -0.31 22.67 -8.29
N ASN A 93 0.99 22.57 -8.59
CA ASN A 93 1.57 23.02 -9.85
C ASN A 93 1.58 21.95 -10.96
N THR A 94 0.86 20.85 -10.79
CA THR A 94 0.78 19.77 -11.78
C THR A 94 -0.60 19.71 -12.43
N MET A 95 -0.71 19.00 -13.56
CA MET A 95 -1.97 18.81 -14.28
C MET A 95 -3.01 18.03 -13.47
N ALA A 96 -2.56 17.14 -12.57
CA ALA A 96 -3.46 16.39 -11.69
C ALA A 96 -4.12 17.27 -10.63
N LYS A 97 -3.47 18.39 -10.24
CA LYS A 97 -3.90 19.39 -9.24
C LYS A 97 -4.12 18.89 -7.81
N THR A 98 -4.58 17.65 -7.64
CA THR A 98 -4.91 17.04 -6.35
C THR A 98 -4.40 15.59 -6.30
N PRO A 99 -4.00 15.11 -5.12
CA PRO A 99 -3.65 13.69 -4.93
C PRO A 99 -4.77 12.74 -5.30
N GLU A 100 -6.02 13.13 -5.07
CA GLU A 100 -7.21 12.32 -5.34
C GLU A 100 -7.37 12.06 -6.84
N ALA A 101 -7.19 13.08 -7.68
CA ALA A 101 -7.24 12.93 -9.13
C ALA A 101 -6.08 12.06 -9.67
N ALA A 102 -4.88 12.20 -9.11
CA ALA A 102 -3.74 11.35 -9.46
C ALA A 102 -4.00 9.88 -9.08
N MET A 103 -4.54 9.65 -7.89
CA MET A 103 -4.91 8.30 -7.42
C MET A 103 -6.02 7.70 -8.27
N GLN A 104 -7.03 8.49 -8.64
CA GLN A 104 -8.12 8.04 -9.50
C GLN A 104 -7.60 7.55 -10.85
N LEU A 105 -6.71 8.30 -11.51
CA LEU A 105 -6.10 7.89 -12.77
C LEU A 105 -5.29 6.59 -12.64
N MET A 106 -4.49 6.46 -11.58
CA MET A 106 -3.78 5.21 -11.29
C MET A 106 -4.75 4.05 -11.08
N LEU A 107 -5.82 4.23 -10.31
CA LEU A 107 -6.80 3.19 -10.03
C LEU A 107 -7.64 2.79 -11.25
N ASP A 108 -7.90 3.73 -12.15
CA ASP A 108 -8.62 3.45 -13.40
C ASP A 108 -7.77 2.60 -14.35
N MET A 109 -6.45 2.79 -14.35
CA MET A 109 -5.51 1.92 -15.06
C MET A 109 -5.19 0.63 -14.31
N TRP A 110 -5.24 0.65 -12.98
CA TRP A 110 -4.93 -0.50 -12.13
C TRP A 110 -5.90 -1.66 -12.35
N LYS A 111 -7.21 -1.38 -12.47
CA LYS A 111 -8.23 -2.42 -12.69
C LYS A 111 -7.98 -3.27 -13.94
N PRO A 112 -7.80 -2.70 -15.15
CA PRO A 112 -7.47 -3.49 -16.32
C PRO A 112 -6.08 -4.13 -16.22
N ALA A 113 -5.10 -3.46 -15.57
CA ALA A 113 -3.78 -4.06 -15.36
C ALA A 113 -3.84 -5.32 -14.48
N VAL A 114 -4.60 -5.31 -13.38
CA VAL A 114 -4.78 -6.48 -12.52
C VAL A 114 -5.55 -7.59 -13.24
N ALA A 115 -6.57 -7.23 -14.03
CA ALA A 115 -7.27 -8.20 -14.86
C ALA A 115 -6.31 -8.90 -15.83
N ARG A 116 -5.41 -8.14 -16.46
CA ARG A 116 -4.38 -8.70 -17.34
C ARG A 116 -3.40 -9.60 -16.60
N VAL A 117 -2.95 -9.21 -15.40
CA VAL A 117 -2.07 -10.04 -14.58
C VAL A 117 -2.75 -11.35 -14.18
N HIS A 118 -4.06 -11.36 -13.92
CA HIS A 118 -4.77 -12.63 -13.66
C HIS A 118 -4.77 -13.57 -14.87
N GLU A 119 -4.86 -13.03 -16.09
CA GLU A 119 -4.72 -13.82 -17.32
C GLU A 119 -3.29 -14.39 -17.43
N GLU A 120 -2.27 -13.55 -17.22
CA GLU A 120 -0.86 -13.98 -17.28
C GLU A 120 -0.54 -15.05 -16.22
N VAL A 121 -1.07 -14.91 -15.00
CA VAL A 121 -0.93 -15.91 -13.94
C VAL A 121 -1.64 -17.22 -14.31
N ALA A 122 -2.77 -17.17 -15.00
CA ALA A 122 -3.45 -18.37 -15.49
C ALA A 122 -2.61 -19.10 -16.56
N ASP A 123 -1.98 -18.37 -17.47
CA ASP A 123 -1.08 -18.92 -18.49
C ASP A 123 0.17 -19.52 -17.86
N MET A 124 0.76 -18.84 -16.88
CA MET A 124 1.91 -19.35 -16.09
C MET A 124 1.54 -20.62 -15.31
N LEU A 125 0.33 -20.71 -14.75
CA LEU A 125 -0.15 -21.93 -14.07
C LEU A 125 -0.35 -23.09 -15.06
N ALA A 126 -0.81 -22.80 -16.29
CA ALA A 126 -0.94 -23.81 -17.33
C ALA A 126 0.44 -24.35 -17.76
N LEU A 127 1.47 -23.48 -17.82
CA LEU A 127 2.84 -23.90 -18.07
C LEU A 127 3.40 -24.75 -16.92
N ALA A 128 3.22 -24.32 -15.66
CA ALA A 128 3.67 -25.07 -14.49
C ALA A 128 3.07 -26.49 -14.45
N LYS A 129 1.78 -26.64 -14.78
CA LYS A 129 1.13 -27.95 -14.89
C LYS A 129 1.70 -28.83 -16.01
N LYS A 130 2.11 -28.23 -17.14
CA LYS A 130 2.79 -28.97 -18.23
C LYS A 130 4.19 -29.44 -17.82
N GLU A 131 4.87 -28.70 -16.94
CA GLU A 131 6.20 -29.07 -16.41
C GLU A 131 6.12 -30.08 -15.25
N GLY A 132 4.93 -30.56 -14.90
CA GLY A 132 4.73 -31.59 -13.87
C GLY A 132 4.54 -31.03 -12.45
N ALA A 133 4.18 -29.75 -12.31
CA ALA A 133 3.83 -29.20 -11.01
C ALA A 133 2.61 -29.92 -10.39
N PRO A 134 2.55 -30.04 -9.05
CA PRO A 134 1.42 -30.62 -8.34
C PRO A 134 0.07 -29.97 -8.71
N ALA A 135 -1.03 -30.71 -8.59
CA ALA A 135 -2.37 -30.23 -8.96
C ALA A 135 -2.79 -28.95 -8.20
N ASP A 136 -2.25 -28.76 -7.01
CA ASP A 136 -2.51 -27.71 -6.03
C ASP A 136 -1.43 -26.61 -6.02
N PHE A 137 -0.53 -26.62 -7.00
CA PHE A 137 0.52 -25.60 -7.15
C PHE A 137 -0.07 -24.20 -7.37
N LYS A 138 0.44 -23.22 -6.61
CA LYS A 138 0.11 -21.80 -6.70
C LYS A 138 1.38 -21.02 -6.99
N ILE A 139 1.28 -20.02 -7.86
CA ILE A 139 2.40 -19.11 -8.14
C ILE A 139 2.54 -18.15 -6.97
N GLU A 140 3.66 -18.25 -6.28
CA GLU A 140 4.03 -17.33 -5.21
C GLU A 140 4.88 -16.17 -5.78
N PRO A 141 5.08 -15.07 -5.02
CA PRO A 141 5.78 -13.88 -5.53
C PRO A 141 7.20 -14.15 -6.06
N TRP A 142 7.89 -15.18 -5.54
CA TRP A 142 9.23 -15.58 -5.98
C TRP A 142 9.22 -16.43 -7.25
N ASP A 143 8.11 -17.08 -7.58
CA ASP A 143 7.96 -17.92 -8.78
C ASP A 143 7.62 -17.07 -10.03
N TYR A 144 7.10 -15.85 -9.82
CA TYR A 144 6.59 -14.99 -10.89
C TYR A 144 7.62 -14.74 -11.99
N ARG A 145 8.87 -14.40 -11.63
CA ARG A 145 9.92 -14.11 -12.62
C ARG A 145 10.28 -15.33 -13.48
N TYR A 146 10.29 -16.52 -12.87
CA TYR A 146 10.67 -17.74 -13.55
C TYR A 146 9.63 -18.16 -14.59
N TYR A 147 8.35 -18.10 -14.24
CA TYR A 147 7.27 -18.48 -15.16
C TYR A 147 6.95 -17.36 -16.17
N ALA A 148 7.13 -16.09 -15.82
CA ALA A 148 6.91 -14.98 -16.74
C ALA A 148 7.93 -14.96 -17.90
N GLU A 149 9.14 -15.48 -17.72
CA GLU A 149 10.11 -15.62 -18.82
C GLU A 149 9.82 -16.79 -19.76
N LYS A 150 8.96 -17.72 -19.34
CA LYS A 150 8.62 -18.93 -20.10
C LYS A 150 7.27 -18.87 -20.81
N VAL A 151 6.46 -17.85 -20.53
CA VAL A 151 5.16 -17.58 -21.17
C VAL A 151 5.32 -16.59 -22.31
#